data_AF-A0AAU0F4P2-F1
#
_entry.id   AF-A0AAU0F4P2-F1
#
_cell.length_a   1.000
_cell.length_b   1.000
_cell.length_c   1.000
_cell.angle_alpha   90.00
_cell.angle_beta   90.00
_cell.angle_gamma   90.00
#
_symmetry.space_group_name_H-M   'P 1'
#
loop_
_entity.id
_entity.type
_entity.pdbx_description
1 polymer ?
#
loop_
_entity_poly.entity_id
_entity_poly.type
_entity_poly.pdbx_seq_one_letter_code
_entity_poly.pdbx_strand_id
1 'polypeptide(L)'
;MTDNNTIAIYPNKAIVNFEGKDFLGQIGIDFRIFNALQNAGISVGVISQQAIENGISVLVDEHQAENAVECLKEEFRNEIQNGIVSQIYSIDQLSVIGLVTDNFNKILSELQRNKIFPLLLNQVASAGRVNLVVAANQTDKTKNIIEAEIYGKPKTVHLALIGHGNVGGTLVEQILDSAHDILQRKRIDLKIIAIANSKTIVFNKGGFGSDWRQKVRFSNMQNTLEDLYQFAKENQFENLIVVDNTASKDFVKHYPELVEQGFDIVSSNKIFNTLPIADYRNLRKVLEKNKKKYLYETNVGAGLPLIDTIKLLHLSGENITRIKGVFSGSLSYIFNNFSVRDDKFSTIIREAMDKGFTEPDPREDLSGNDVARKLLILARELDLINEFEDINIQNLIPENLLSISKEEFIARLEELDSEYEKVKKGQNEGYVLRYVGDLHGDLSQDKGILDVKLVSVPAHSALGQLKGSDSIFEIYTESYGENPIVIMGAGAGAAVTARGVFGDILRLTEVGK
;
A
#
# COMPACT_ATOMS: atom_id res chain seq x y z
N MET A 1 43.10 -3.24 -6.03
CA MET A 1 41.72 -3.61 -5.65
C MET A 1 41.73 -3.72 -4.13
N THR A 2 41.59 -2.60 -3.43
CA THR A 2 41.47 -2.59 -1.96
C THR A 2 40.01 -2.92 -1.61
N ASP A 3 39.80 -3.70 -0.56
CA ASP A 3 38.50 -4.11 0.00
C ASP A 3 37.64 -2.89 0.42
N ASN A 4 37.14 -2.13 -0.54
CA ASN A 4 36.53 -0.81 -0.33
C ASN A 4 35.06 -0.86 0.13
N ASN A 5 34.45 -2.04 0.21
CA ASN A 5 33.08 -2.16 0.70
C ASN A 5 33.07 -3.10 1.90
N THR A 6 33.49 -2.65 3.08
CA THR A 6 33.25 -3.38 4.34
C THR A 6 32.38 -2.52 5.25
N ILE A 7 31.21 -3.04 5.59
CA ILE A 7 30.35 -2.47 6.64
C ILE A 7 30.90 -2.93 7.99
N ALA A 8 31.27 -1.98 8.84
CA ALA A 8 31.71 -2.24 10.21
C ALA A 8 30.59 -1.88 11.19
N ILE A 9 30.29 -2.77 12.14
CA ILE A 9 29.27 -2.55 13.16
C ILE A 9 29.91 -2.56 14.53
N TYR A 10 29.68 -1.51 15.30
CA TYR A 10 30.14 -1.38 16.67
C TYR A 10 28.91 -1.24 17.60
N PRO A 11 28.48 -2.33 18.25
CA PRO A 11 27.35 -2.30 19.18
C PRO A 11 27.75 -1.72 20.54
N ASN A 12 26.77 -1.62 21.46
CA ASN A 12 26.94 -1.22 22.86
C ASN A 12 27.59 0.17 23.00
N LYS A 13 27.06 1.13 22.23
CA LYS A 13 27.49 2.52 22.22
C LYS A 13 26.44 3.41 22.85
N ALA A 14 26.89 4.57 23.31
CA ALA A 14 26.02 5.65 23.75
C ALA A 14 26.46 6.97 23.13
N ILE A 15 25.50 7.86 22.88
CA ILE A 15 25.77 9.26 22.57
C ILE A 15 25.73 10.03 23.89
N VAL A 16 26.77 10.80 24.18
CA VAL A 16 26.76 11.80 25.24
C VAL A 16 26.57 13.16 24.58
N ASN A 17 25.43 13.78 24.85
CA ASN A 17 25.09 15.11 24.37
C ASN A 17 25.49 16.15 25.41
N PHE A 18 26.20 17.17 24.94
CA PHE A 18 26.54 18.37 25.66
C PHE A 18 25.88 19.54 24.94
N GLU A 19 24.97 20.24 25.59
CA GLU A 19 24.19 21.32 24.99
C GLU A 19 24.28 22.61 25.79
N GLY A 20 24.22 23.73 25.09
CA GLY A 20 24.17 25.05 25.69
C GLY A 20 23.75 26.12 24.69
N LYS A 21 24.06 27.37 25.03
CA LYS A 21 23.69 28.55 24.25
C LYS A 21 24.92 29.36 23.93
N ASP A 22 25.02 29.80 22.67
CA ASP A 22 26.00 30.78 22.22
C ASP A 22 27.45 30.39 22.60
N PHE A 23 27.85 29.13 22.36
CA PHE A 23 29.27 28.77 22.45
C PHE A 23 30.12 29.44 21.36
N LEU A 24 29.46 30.06 20.37
CA LEU A 24 30.07 30.81 19.30
C LEU A 24 30.91 31.97 19.85
N GLY A 25 32.24 31.80 19.85
CA GLY A 25 33.21 32.75 20.39
C GLY A 25 33.72 32.45 21.81
N GLN A 26 33.23 31.40 22.48
CA GLN A 26 33.76 30.93 23.76
C GLN A 26 35.02 30.09 23.53
N ILE A 27 36.16 30.55 24.05
CA ILE A 27 37.45 29.88 23.85
C ILE A 27 37.56 28.69 24.81
N GLY A 28 37.77 27.49 24.26
CA GLY A 28 38.24 26.32 25.01
C GLY A 28 37.17 25.37 25.55
N ILE A 29 35.88 25.55 25.20
CA ILE A 29 34.82 24.60 25.59
C ILE A 29 35.12 23.20 25.07
N ASP A 30 35.36 23.03 23.78
CA ASP A 30 35.66 21.73 23.17
C ASP A 30 36.89 21.07 23.80
N PHE A 31 37.96 21.85 24.02
CA PHE A 31 39.16 21.37 24.70
C PHE A 31 38.84 20.85 26.10
N ARG A 32 38.05 21.58 26.88
CA ARG A 32 37.65 21.16 28.23
C ARG A 32 36.80 19.90 28.21
N ILE A 33 35.87 19.76 27.26
CA ILE A 33 35.08 18.52 27.07
C ILE A 33 36.01 17.33 26.84
N PHE A 34 36.91 17.40 25.85
CA PHE A 34 37.80 16.30 25.55
C PHE A 34 38.84 16.04 26.65
N ASN A 35 39.33 17.08 27.33
CA ASN A 35 40.25 16.96 28.44
C ASN A 35 39.59 16.28 29.66
N ALA A 36 38.34 16.62 29.98
CA ALA A 36 37.59 15.97 31.06
C ALA A 36 37.37 14.48 30.77
N LEU A 37 36.94 14.15 29.54
CA LEU A 37 36.76 12.76 29.11
C LEU A 37 38.07 11.97 29.11
N GLN A 38 39.18 12.58 28.66
CA GLN A 38 40.49 11.96 28.70
C GLN A 38 40.94 11.67 30.15
N ASN A 39 40.77 12.62 31.07
CA ASN A 39 41.13 12.46 32.48
C ASN A 39 40.29 11.37 33.16
N ALA A 40 39.07 11.15 32.69
CA ALA A 40 38.20 10.06 33.12
C ALA A 40 38.51 8.70 32.44
N GLY A 41 39.49 8.65 31.52
CA GLY A 41 39.84 7.42 30.79
C GLY A 41 38.80 6.98 29.76
N ILE A 42 37.99 7.91 29.26
CA ILE A 42 36.87 7.63 28.36
C ILE A 42 37.30 7.82 26.91
N SER A 43 37.13 6.77 26.11
CA SER A 43 37.47 6.81 24.69
C SER A 43 36.31 7.39 23.89
N VAL A 44 36.61 8.40 23.06
CA VAL A 44 35.63 9.03 22.17
C VAL A 44 35.82 8.53 20.75
N GLY A 45 34.72 8.10 20.13
CA GLY A 45 34.67 7.63 18.75
C GLY A 45 34.18 8.71 17.78
N VAL A 46 32.89 8.64 17.41
CA VAL A 46 32.27 9.57 16.48
C VAL A 46 31.92 10.88 17.20
N ILE A 47 32.24 12.00 16.57
CA ILE A 47 31.93 13.35 17.06
C ILE A 47 31.00 14.02 16.05
N SER A 48 29.99 14.74 16.55
CA SER A 48 29.14 15.62 15.76
C SER A 48 28.93 16.92 16.50
N GLN A 49 29.19 18.04 15.84
CA GLN A 49 28.86 19.37 16.37
C GLN A 49 27.41 19.71 16.02
N GLN A 50 26.68 20.27 16.97
CA GLN A 50 25.31 20.72 16.75
C GLN A 50 25.30 22.06 15.98
N ALA A 51 24.16 22.40 15.38
CA ALA A 51 24.03 23.61 14.57
C ALA A 51 24.36 24.88 15.37
N ILE A 52 25.13 25.79 14.74
CA ILE A 52 25.53 27.09 15.29
C ILE A 52 26.33 26.93 16.61
N GLU A 53 27.12 25.86 16.70
CA GLU A 53 27.98 25.55 17.85
C GLU A 53 27.24 25.45 19.19
N ASN A 54 25.93 25.19 19.23
CA ASN A 54 25.18 25.13 20.50
C ASN A 54 25.38 23.82 21.30
N GLY A 55 26.28 22.96 20.86
CA GLY A 55 26.50 21.68 21.52
C GLY A 55 27.42 20.75 20.74
N ILE A 56 27.85 19.70 21.43
CA ILE A 56 28.63 18.60 20.87
C ILE A 56 28.00 17.29 21.32
N SER A 57 27.90 16.36 20.37
CA SER A 57 27.55 14.97 20.62
C SER A 57 28.81 14.13 20.42
N VAL A 58 29.21 13.39 21.45
CA VAL A 58 30.31 12.43 21.38
C VAL A 58 29.79 11.02 21.57
N LEU A 59 30.34 10.08 20.82
CA LEU A 59 30.04 8.67 20.98
C LEU A 59 31.07 8.00 21.88
N VAL A 60 30.59 7.28 22.88
CA VAL A 60 31.40 6.52 23.84
C VAL A 60 30.91 5.07 23.93
N ASP A 61 31.67 4.21 24.60
CA ASP A 61 31.15 2.90 25.00
C ASP A 61 30.03 3.05 26.04
N GLU A 62 28.94 2.28 25.89
CA GLU A 62 27.73 2.43 26.71
C GLU A 62 28.01 2.31 28.22
N HIS A 63 28.88 1.37 28.62
CA HIS A 63 29.29 1.21 30.01
C HIS A 63 30.08 2.40 30.60
N GLN A 64 30.54 3.34 29.76
CA GLN A 64 31.24 4.57 30.17
C GLN A 64 30.34 5.81 30.13
N ALA A 65 29.10 5.69 29.61
CA ALA A 65 28.23 6.83 29.33
C ALA A 65 27.85 7.64 30.58
N GLU A 66 27.51 6.95 31.67
CA GLU A 66 27.16 7.60 32.94
C GLU A 66 28.35 8.38 33.52
N ASN A 67 29.53 7.75 33.56
CA ASN A 67 30.77 8.40 33.99
C ASN A 67 31.14 9.60 33.09
N ALA A 68 30.90 9.50 31.78
CA ALA A 68 31.11 10.62 30.86
C ALA A 68 30.21 11.81 31.20
N VAL A 69 28.93 11.57 31.46
CA VAL A 69 27.98 12.62 31.85
C VAL A 69 28.37 13.24 33.18
N GLU A 70 28.75 12.44 34.17
CA GLU A 70 29.16 12.93 35.49
C GLU A 70 30.42 13.80 35.42
N CYS A 71 31.46 13.34 34.72
CA CYS A 71 32.71 14.10 34.61
C CYS A 71 32.53 15.44 33.89
N LEU A 72 31.67 15.48 32.85
CA LEU A 72 31.36 16.73 32.15
C LEU A 72 30.51 17.68 33.01
N LYS A 73 29.57 17.15 33.80
CA LYS A 73 28.81 17.98 34.76
C LYS A 73 29.71 18.57 35.83
N GLU A 74 30.73 17.84 36.26
CA GLU A 74 31.72 18.34 37.22
C GLU A 74 32.58 19.46 36.62
N GLU A 75 33.14 19.23 35.42
CA GLU A 75 33.99 20.20 34.71
C GLU A 75 33.27 21.50 34.38
N PHE A 76 31.98 21.42 34.01
CA PHE A 76 31.16 22.56 33.58
C PHE A 76 30.14 23.03 34.62
N ARG A 77 30.36 22.72 35.91
CA ARG A 77 29.43 23.05 36.99
C ARG A 77 29.07 24.54 37.02
N ASN A 78 30.05 25.43 36.82
CA ASN A 78 29.84 26.88 36.83
C ASN A 78 28.99 27.33 35.64
N GLU A 79 29.25 26.80 34.45
CA GLU A 79 28.53 27.12 33.22
C GLU A 79 27.08 26.62 33.27
N ILE A 80 26.85 25.46 33.88
CA ILE A 80 25.51 24.94 34.15
C ILE A 80 24.76 25.89 35.11
N GLN A 81 25.39 26.30 36.21
CA GLN A 81 24.78 27.24 37.17
C GLN A 81 24.48 28.62 36.55
N ASN A 82 25.34 29.09 35.66
CA ASN A 82 25.17 30.35 34.93
C ASN A 82 24.22 30.23 33.72
N GLY A 83 23.68 29.03 33.44
CA GLY A 83 22.75 28.78 32.34
C GLY A 83 23.37 28.83 30.93
N ILE A 84 24.70 28.78 30.84
CA ILE A 84 25.46 28.71 29.59
C ILE A 84 25.36 27.31 28.99
N VAL A 85 25.53 26.28 29.83
CA VAL A 85 25.29 24.87 29.49
C VAL A 85 23.88 24.52 29.95
N SER A 86 23.03 24.10 29.02
CA SER A 86 21.63 23.78 29.30
C SER A 86 21.47 22.37 29.84
N GLN A 87 22.11 21.38 29.20
CA GLN A 87 21.98 19.98 29.57
C GLN A 87 23.17 19.13 29.13
N ILE A 88 23.44 18.10 29.93
CA ILE A 88 24.39 17.04 29.62
C ILE A 88 23.72 15.71 29.96
N TYR A 89 23.56 14.84 28.98
CA TYR A 89 22.84 13.58 29.11
C TYR A 89 23.34 12.53 28.11
N SER A 90 23.08 11.25 28.39
CA SER A 90 23.39 10.15 27.48
C SER A 90 22.14 9.56 26.82
N ILE A 91 22.32 8.98 25.65
CA ILE A 91 21.37 8.13 24.95
C ILE A 91 22.07 6.79 24.72
N ASP A 92 21.56 5.74 25.37
CA ASP A 92 22.18 4.41 25.39
C ASP A 92 21.55 3.46 24.37
N GLN A 93 21.97 2.19 24.37
CA GLN A 93 21.48 1.14 23.47
C GLN A 93 21.63 1.50 21.99
N LEU A 94 22.81 1.99 21.59
CA LEU A 94 23.10 2.39 20.22
C LEU A 94 24.13 1.48 19.55
N SER A 95 24.09 1.49 18.22
CA SER A 95 25.08 0.85 17.36
C SER A 95 25.61 1.85 16.34
N VAL A 96 26.91 1.81 16.06
CA VAL A 96 27.51 2.53 14.94
C VAL A 96 27.64 1.61 13.76
N ILE A 97 27.23 2.09 12.59
CA ILE A 97 27.43 1.43 11.31
C ILE A 97 28.32 2.32 10.46
N GLY A 98 29.56 1.89 10.29
CA GLY A 98 30.56 2.55 9.44
C GLY A 98 30.59 1.90 8.06
N LEU A 99 30.62 2.71 7.01
CA LEU A 99 30.63 2.25 5.63
C LEU A 99 31.37 3.24 4.71
N VAL A 100 31.72 2.76 3.52
CA VAL A 100 32.22 3.59 2.42
C VAL A 100 31.25 3.45 1.25
N THR A 101 30.72 4.58 0.75
CA THR A 101 29.75 4.59 -0.34
C THR A 101 29.67 5.96 -1.02
N ASP A 102 29.50 5.93 -2.34
CA ASP A 102 29.15 7.11 -3.13
C ASP A 102 27.62 7.31 -3.23
N ASN A 103 26.83 6.30 -2.85
CA ASN A 103 25.37 6.25 -2.98
C ASN A 103 24.63 6.56 -1.67
N PHE A 104 25.22 7.39 -0.80
CA PHE A 104 24.68 7.64 0.53
C PHE A 104 23.24 8.20 0.53
N ASN A 105 22.91 9.08 -0.43
CA ASN A 105 21.55 9.65 -0.54
C ASN A 105 20.47 8.58 -0.77
N LYS A 106 20.80 7.52 -1.53
CA LYS A 106 19.90 6.41 -1.79
C LYS A 106 19.71 5.57 -0.53
N ILE A 107 20.80 5.27 0.18
CA ILE A 107 20.75 4.58 1.48
C ILE A 107 19.87 5.36 2.45
N LEU A 108 20.07 6.68 2.59
CA LEU A 108 19.27 7.51 3.49
C LEU A 108 17.77 7.45 3.14
N SER A 109 17.42 7.44 1.85
CA SER A 109 16.03 7.32 1.39
C SER A 109 15.41 5.97 1.75
N GLU A 110 16.15 4.87 1.59
CA GLU A 110 15.70 3.52 1.95
C GLU A 110 15.58 3.33 3.48
N LEU A 111 16.48 3.95 4.26
CA LEU A 111 16.39 3.98 5.72
C LEU A 111 15.13 4.71 6.18
N GLN A 112 14.84 5.89 5.62
CA GLN A 112 13.62 6.66 5.93
C GLN A 112 12.36 5.86 5.58
N ARG A 113 12.32 5.22 4.40
CA ARG A 113 11.21 4.34 4.01
C ARG A 113 11.00 3.20 5.02
N ASN A 114 12.07 2.76 5.66
CA ASN A 114 12.05 1.71 6.67
C ASN A 114 11.91 2.21 8.12
N LYS A 115 11.59 3.50 8.29
CA LYS A 115 11.47 4.20 9.58
C LYS A 115 12.73 4.14 10.45
N ILE A 116 13.88 4.18 9.80
CA ILE A 116 15.19 4.26 10.45
C ILE A 116 15.68 5.69 10.28
N PHE A 117 15.83 6.38 11.40
CA PHE A 117 16.35 7.73 11.47
C PHE A 117 17.62 7.70 12.29
N PRO A 118 18.81 7.84 11.66
CA PRO A 118 20.06 7.91 12.39
C PRO A 118 20.02 9.05 13.42
N LEU A 119 20.40 8.76 14.66
CA LEU A 119 20.51 9.74 15.74
C LEU A 119 21.71 10.66 15.56
N LEU A 120 22.77 10.12 14.94
CA LEU A 120 23.96 10.87 14.57
C LEU A 120 24.43 10.38 13.20
N LEU A 121 24.77 11.33 12.33
CA LEU A 121 25.32 11.11 11.01
C LEU A 121 26.64 11.88 10.91
N ASN A 122 27.73 11.18 10.58
CA ASN A 122 29.00 11.81 10.24
C ASN A 122 29.44 11.32 8.86
N GLN A 123 29.61 12.24 7.91
CA GLN A 123 30.03 11.94 6.55
C GLN A 123 31.28 12.73 6.17
N VAL A 124 32.30 12.03 5.68
CA VAL A 124 33.47 12.62 5.04
C VAL A 124 33.30 12.46 3.53
N ALA A 125 32.70 13.46 2.90
CA ALA A 125 32.31 13.42 1.48
C ALA A 125 33.48 13.12 0.54
N SER A 126 34.68 13.69 0.81
CA SER A 126 35.88 13.47 0.00
C SER A 126 36.38 12.02 -0.02
N ALA A 127 36.00 11.22 0.98
CA ALA A 127 36.40 9.83 1.12
C ALA A 127 35.22 8.84 1.01
N GLY A 128 34.01 9.34 0.75
CA GLY A 128 32.78 8.52 0.74
C GLY A 128 32.50 7.80 2.07
N ARG A 129 33.14 8.21 3.18
CA ARG A 129 33.01 7.53 4.48
C ARG A 129 31.81 8.05 5.22
N VAL A 130 30.98 7.14 5.71
CA VAL A 130 29.78 7.47 6.48
C VAL A 130 29.77 6.65 7.77
N ASN A 131 29.47 7.32 8.88
CA ASN A 131 29.12 6.69 10.14
C ASN A 131 27.67 7.03 10.48
N LEU A 132 26.87 6.00 10.71
CA LEU A 132 25.48 6.10 11.13
C LEU A 132 25.36 5.57 12.55
N VAL A 133 24.78 6.36 13.44
CA VAL A 133 24.42 5.89 14.78
C VAL A 133 22.92 5.62 14.82
N VAL A 134 22.54 4.38 15.09
CA VAL A 134 21.15 3.93 15.14
C VAL A 134 20.86 3.23 16.45
N ALA A 135 19.58 3.13 16.82
CA ALA A 135 19.18 2.33 17.97
C ALA A 135 19.54 0.85 17.77
N ALA A 136 19.93 0.16 18.84
CA ALA A 136 20.38 -1.23 18.80
C ALA A 136 19.31 -2.16 18.21
N ASN A 137 18.04 -1.89 18.50
CA ASN A 137 16.88 -2.62 17.96
C ASN A 137 16.57 -2.33 16.48
N GLN A 138 17.41 -1.56 15.79
CA GLN A 138 17.35 -1.31 14.34
C GLN A 138 18.64 -1.71 13.62
N THR A 139 19.63 -2.28 14.32
CA THR A 139 20.96 -2.57 13.77
C THR A 139 20.90 -3.53 12.58
N ASP A 140 20.21 -4.66 12.71
CA ASP A 140 20.17 -5.68 11.66
C ASP A 140 19.39 -5.20 10.45
N LYS A 141 18.25 -4.53 10.70
CA LYS A 141 17.46 -3.89 9.64
C LYS A 141 18.28 -2.86 8.86
N THR A 142 19.02 -2.00 9.57
CA THR A 142 19.87 -0.98 8.95
C THR A 142 20.97 -1.62 8.12
N LYS A 143 21.63 -2.64 8.68
CA LYS A 143 22.67 -3.41 7.99
C LYS A 143 22.16 -4.02 6.69
N ASN A 144 21.03 -4.73 6.72
CA ASN A 144 20.47 -5.39 5.54
C ASN A 144 20.14 -4.41 4.42
N ILE A 145 19.54 -3.26 4.75
CA ILE A 145 19.22 -2.20 3.78
C ILE A 145 20.51 -1.68 3.14
N ILE A 146 21.54 -1.40 3.94
CA ILE A 146 22.83 -0.91 3.42
C ILE A 146 23.51 -1.99 2.57
N GLU A 147 23.46 -3.26 2.98
CA GLU A 147 24.04 -4.37 2.23
C GLU A 147 23.34 -4.58 0.87
N ALA A 148 22.02 -4.43 0.81
CA ALA A 148 21.26 -4.48 -0.44
C ALA A 148 21.74 -3.40 -1.42
N GLU A 149 21.98 -2.18 -0.92
CA GLU A 149 22.42 -1.06 -1.76
C GLU A 149 23.90 -1.10 -2.15
N ILE A 150 24.80 -1.48 -1.23
CA ILE A 150 26.26 -1.48 -1.48
C ILE A 150 26.70 -2.73 -2.26
N TYR A 151 26.17 -3.90 -1.91
CA TYR A 151 26.62 -5.17 -2.47
C TYR A 151 25.68 -5.74 -3.53
N GLY A 152 24.56 -5.07 -3.81
CA GLY A 152 23.53 -5.61 -4.69
C GLY A 152 22.92 -6.91 -4.13
N LYS A 153 22.92 -7.09 -2.80
CA LYS A 153 22.20 -8.21 -2.19
C LYS A 153 20.71 -8.08 -2.54
N PRO A 154 20.00 -9.22 -2.70
CA PRO A 154 18.57 -9.15 -2.93
C PRO A 154 17.86 -8.35 -1.84
N LYS A 155 16.99 -7.43 -2.24
CA LYS A 155 16.15 -6.66 -1.34
C LYS A 155 15.11 -7.61 -0.74
N THR A 156 15.10 -7.77 0.59
CA THR A 156 14.11 -8.63 1.25
C THR A 156 12.83 -7.85 1.49
N VAL A 157 11.68 -8.45 1.16
CA VAL A 157 10.36 -7.85 1.29
C VAL A 157 9.48 -8.79 2.09
N HIS A 158 8.95 -8.28 3.19
CA HIS A 158 8.20 -9.08 4.15
C HIS A 158 6.69 -8.80 4.00
N LEU A 159 5.94 -9.85 3.70
CA LEU A 159 4.51 -9.79 3.37
C LEU A 159 3.65 -10.33 4.52
N ALA A 160 2.66 -9.55 4.94
CA ALA A 160 1.58 -9.99 5.83
C ALA A 160 0.28 -10.12 5.02
N LEU A 161 -0.18 -11.33 4.77
CA LEU A 161 -1.35 -11.60 3.92
C LEU A 161 -2.60 -11.79 4.78
N ILE A 162 -3.57 -10.91 4.61
CA ILE A 162 -4.82 -10.89 5.37
C ILE A 162 -5.96 -11.32 4.46
N GLY A 163 -6.58 -12.45 4.79
CA GLY A 163 -7.64 -13.07 3.99
C GLY A 163 -7.08 -14.05 2.95
N HIS A 164 -7.07 -15.33 3.29
CA HIS A 164 -6.57 -16.40 2.42
C HIS A 164 -7.70 -17.18 1.70
N GLY A 165 -8.79 -16.47 1.33
CA GLY A 165 -9.91 -17.01 0.56
C GLY A 165 -9.53 -17.35 -0.89
N ASN A 166 -10.47 -17.28 -1.84
CA ASN A 166 -10.17 -17.61 -3.24
C ASN A 166 -9.01 -16.77 -3.81
N VAL A 167 -9.10 -15.44 -3.73
CA VAL A 167 -8.05 -14.54 -4.24
C VAL A 167 -6.76 -14.66 -3.44
N GLY A 168 -6.81 -14.47 -2.12
CA GLY A 168 -5.60 -14.48 -1.28
C GLY A 168 -4.90 -15.84 -1.24
N GLY A 169 -5.65 -16.95 -1.27
CA GLY A 169 -5.08 -18.28 -1.37
C GLY A 169 -4.38 -18.50 -2.71
N THR A 170 -4.97 -18.06 -3.82
CA THR A 170 -4.30 -18.09 -5.13
C THR A 170 -3.07 -17.18 -5.17
N LEU A 171 -3.12 -16.00 -4.53
CA LEU A 171 -1.99 -15.10 -4.42
C LEU A 171 -0.80 -15.76 -3.71
N VAL A 172 -1.02 -16.46 -2.60
CA VAL A 172 0.06 -17.19 -1.90
C VAL A 172 0.75 -18.16 -2.86
N GLU A 173 0.00 -19.00 -3.58
CA GLU A 173 0.59 -19.95 -4.53
C GLU A 173 1.36 -19.21 -5.64
N GLN A 174 0.80 -18.14 -6.20
CA GLN A 174 1.47 -17.35 -7.24
C GLN A 174 2.79 -16.74 -6.78
N ILE A 175 2.85 -16.25 -5.53
CA ILE A 175 4.07 -15.74 -4.92
C ILE A 175 5.09 -16.86 -4.77
N LEU A 176 4.70 -18.01 -4.20
CA LEU A 176 5.59 -19.14 -3.97
C LEU A 176 6.15 -19.70 -5.29
N ASP A 177 5.30 -19.88 -6.29
CA ASP A 177 5.69 -20.39 -7.61
C ASP A 177 6.66 -19.44 -8.33
N SER A 178 6.49 -18.12 -8.14
CA SER A 178 7.30 -17.10 -8.84
C SER A 178 8.51 -16.62 -8.04
N ALA A 179 8.65 -17.01 -6.77
CA ALA A 179 9.64 -16.45 -5.84
C ALA A 179 11.08 -16.64 -6.34
N HIS A 180 11.41 -17.84 -6.84
CA HIS A 180 12.76 -18.13 -7.36
C HIS A 180 13.10 -17.25 -8.57
N ASP A 181 12.16 -17.13 -9.51
CA ASP A 181 12.32 -16.33 -10.72
C ASP A 181 12.47 -14.83 -10.41
N ILE A 182 11.69 -14.32 -9.48
CA ILE A 182 11.75 -12.91 -9.05
C ILE A 182 13.06 -12.62 -8.33
N LEU A 183 13.52 -13.53 -7.48
CA LEU A 183 14.82 -13.42 -6.82
C LEU A 183 15.97 -13.31 -7.83
N GLN A 184 15.97 -14.17 -8.84
CA GLN A 184 17.03 -14.17 -9.87
C GLN A 184 16.95 -12.95 -10.78
N ARG A 185 15.76 -12.63 -11.32
CA ARG A 185 15.61 -11.57 -12.34
C ARG A 185 15.57 -10.17 -11.75
N LYS A 186 14.91 -9.99 -10.60
CA LYS A 186 14.67 -8.68 -10.00
C LYS A 186 15.51 -8.41 -8.75
N ARG A 187 16.25 -9.40 -8.23
CA ARG A 187 17.00 -9.29 -6.96
C ARG A 187 16.07 -8.91 -5.80
N ILE A 188 14.89 -9.52 -5.75
CA ILE A 188 13.90 -9.31 -4.68
C ILE A 188 13.60 -10.65 -4.02
N ASP A 189 13.83 -10.74 -2.70
CA ASP A 189 13.49 -11.91 -1.89
C ASP A 189 12.15 -11.68 -1.19
N LEU A 190 11.10 -12.37 -1.65
CA LEU A 190 9.75 -12.24 -1.10
C LEU A 190 9.52 -13.25 0.02
N LYS A 191 9.22 -12.76 1.23
CA LYS A 191 8.94 -13.60 2.40
C LYS A 191 7.55 -13.35 2.93
N ILE A 192 6.68 -14.35 2.83
CA ILE A 192 5.37 -14.33 3.50
C ILE A 192 5.60 -14.61 4.97
N ILE A 193 5.54 -13.59 5.82
CA ILE A 193 5.84 -13.70 7.26
C ILE A 193 4.58 -13.91 8.11
N ALA A 194 3.42 -13.53 7.60
CA ALA A 194 2.15 -13.69 8.29
C ALA A 194 1.04 -14.07 7.31
N ILE A 195 0.15 -14.97 7.72
CA ILE A 195 -1.09 -15.29 7.01
C ILE A 195 -2.24 -15.25 8.02
N ALA A 196 -3.29 -14.49 7.71
CA ALA A 196 -4.42 -14.27 8.59
C ALA A 196 -5.78 -14.58 7.94
N ASN A 197 -6.75 -14.92 8.78
CA ASN A 197 -8.18 -14.85 8.48
C ASN A 197 -8.90 -14.08 9.60
N SER A 198 -10.24 -14.14 9.65
CA SER A 198 -11.03 -13.44 10.66
C SER A 198 -10.88 -13.95 12.10
N LYS A 199 -10.18 -15.07 12.32
CA LYS A 199 -10.05 -15.73 13.63
C LYS A 199 -8.61 -15.95 14.07
N THR A 200 -7.69 -16.16 13.13
CA THR A 200 -6.31 -16.53 13.43
C THR A 200 -5.33 -15.78 12.52
N ILE A 201 -4.16 -15.44 13.07
CA ILE A 201 -2.97 -15.05 12.30
C ILE A 201 -1.80 -15.93 12.71
N VAL A 202 -1.06 -16.41 11.72
CA VAL A 202 0.07 -17.33 11.93
C VAL A 202 1.33 -16.66 11.42
N PHE A 203 2.41 -16.74 12.21
CA PHE A 203 3.68 -16.09 11.94
C PHE A 203 4.77 -17.09 11.56
N ASN A 204 5.68 -16.69 10.66
CA ASN A 204 6.87 -17.46 10.31
C ASN A 204 8.01 -16.52 9.88
N LYS A 205 9.06 -16.45 10.71
CA LYS A 205 10.22 -15.58 10.47
C LYS A 205 10.95 -15.91 9.17
N GLY A 206 11.03 -17.21 8.82
CA GLY A 206 11.72 -17.68 7.63
C GLY A 206 10.94 -17.51 6.33
N GLY A 207 9.65 -17.14 6.42
CA GLY A 207 8.73 -17.18 5.29
C GLY A 207 7.95 -18.50 5.22
N PHE A 208 6.66 -18.43 4.89
CA PHE A 208 5.85 -19.61 4.58
C PHE A 208 6.27 -20.24 3.24
N GLY A 209 6.22 -21.57 3.16
CA GLY A 209 6.41 -22.34 1.93
C GLY A 209 5.11 -22.99 1.48
N SER A 210 5.20 -24.03 0.65
CA SER A 210 4.03 -24.78 0.14
C SER A 210 3.18 -25.45 1.23
N ASP A 211 3.71 -25.59 2.45
CA ASP A 211 3.01 -26.14 3.61
C ASP A 211 2.11 -25.13 4.36
N TRP A 212 1.99 -23.91 3.85
CA TRP A 212 1.27 -22.81 4.51
C TRP A 212 -0.18 -23.16 4.90
N ARG A 213 -0.91 -23.89 4.06
CA ARG A 213 -2.31 -24.29 4.33
C ARG A 213 -2.41 -25.17 5.56
N GLN A 214 -1.47 -26.09 5.73
CA GLN A 214 -1.43 -26.96 6.90
C GLN A 214 -1.09 -26.15 8.15
N LYS A 215 -0.07 -25.28 8.08
CA LYS A 215 0.32 -24.40 9.19
C LYS A 215 -0.81 -23.48 9.65
N VAL A 216 -1.59 -22.92 8.73
CA VAL A 216 -2.76 -22.08 9.07
C VAL A 216 -3.88 -22.92 9.68
N ARG A 217 -4.17 -24.10 9.11
CA ARG A 217 -5.26 -24.97 9.58
C ARG A 217 -5.02 -25.55 10.98
N PHE A 218 -3.78 -25.90 11.30
CA PHE A 218 -3.42 -26.51 12.59
C PHE A 218 -2.92 -25.49 13.63
N SER A 219 -2.93 -24.19 13.31
CA SER A 219 -2.61 -23.16 14.29
C SER A 219 -3.74 -23.01 15.30
N ASN A 220 -3.39 -23.15 16.58
CA ASN A 220 -4.28 -22.87 17.71
C ASN A 220 -4.02 -21.48 18.33
N MET A 221 -3.11 -20.69 17.76
CA MET A 221 -2.79 -19.36 18.28
C MET A 221 -3.84 -18.35 17.82
N GLN A 222 -4.55 -17.76 18.77
CA GLN A 222 -5.29 -16.53 18.56
C GLN A 222 -4.30 -15.38 18.72
N ASN A 223 -4.09 -14.66 17.63
CA ASN A 223 -3.13 -13.57 17.54
C ASN A 223 -3.86 -12.38 16.91
N THR A 224 -3.46 -11.17 17.26
CA THR A 224 -4.07 -9.91 16.81
C THR A 224 -3.15 -9.15 15.85
N LEU A 225 -3.57 -7.95 15.44
CA LEU A 225 -2.71 -7.05 14.66
C LEU A 225 -1.58 -6.49 15.50
N GLU A 226 -1.79 -6.27 16.80
CA GLU A 226 -0.75 -5.87 17.73
C GLU A 226 0.38 -6.91 17.79
N ASP A 227 0.04 -8.20 17.76
CA ASP A 227 1.02 -9.28 17.67
C ASP A 227 1.81 -9.25 16.36
N LEU A 228 1.18 -8.88 15.24
CA LEU A 228 1.87 -8.68 13.96
C LEU A 228 2.90 -7.53 14.06
N TYR A 229 2.53 -6.42 14.71
CA TYR A 229 3.43 -5.28 14.88
C TYR A 229 4.62 -5.65 15.75
N GLN A 230 4.36 -6.34 16.87
CA GLN A 230 5.40 -6.79 17.78
C GLN A 230 6.32 -7.81 17.11
N PHE A 231 5.76 -8.79 16.40
CA PHE A 231 6.52 -9.77 15.63
C PHE A 231 7.42 -9.11 14.57
N ALA A 232 6.93 -8.08 13.88
CA ALA A 232 7.71 -7.34 12.90
C ALA A 232 8.86 -6.53 13.53
N LYS A 233 8.60 -5.92 14.69
CA LYS A 233 9.59 -5.13 15.44
C LYS A 233 10.70 -6.01 16.04
N GLU A 234 10.34 -7.10 16.71
CA GLU A 234 11.28 -8.03 17.34
C GLU A 234 12.23 -8.67 16.32
N ASN A 235 11.73 -8.95 15.13
CA ASN A 235 12.52 -9.55 14.05
C ASN A 235 13.17 -8.52 13.12
N GLN A 236 13.01 -7.22 13.41
CA GLN A 236 13.61 -6.12 12.66
C GLN A 236 13.34 -6.18 11.15
N PHE A 237 12.13 -6.57 10.73
CA PHE A 237 11.81 -6.74 9.31
C PHE A 237 11.79 -5.42 8.53
N GLU A 238 12.31 -5.47 7.32
CA GLU A 238 12.35 -4.39 6.32
C GLU A 238 11.30 -4.56 5.22
N ASN A 239 10.99 -3.46 4.53
CA ASN A 239 10.11 -3.42 3.37
C ASN A 239 8.80 -4.17 3.61
N LEU A 240 8.14 -3.83 4.72
CA LEU A 240 6.90 -4.44 5.18
C LEU A 240 5.75 -4.06 4.25
N ILE A 241 5.00 -5.06 3.79
CA ILE A 241 3.77 -4.89 3.01
C ILE A 241 2.66 -5.70 3.66
N VAL A 242 1.54 -5.05 3.97
CA VAL A 242 0.29 -5.75 4.31
C VAL A 242 -0.56 -5.88 3.05
N VAL A 243 -1.09 -7.08 2.82
CA VAL A 243 -1.95 -7.36 1.67
C VAL A 243 -3.33 -7.72 2.18
N ASP A 244 -4.33 -6.87 1.90
CA ASP A 244 -5.72 -7.10 2.27
C ASP A 244 -6.49 -7.71 1.09
N ASN A 245 -6.77 -9.01 1.19
CA ASN A 245 -7.64 -9.74 0.27
C ASN A 245 -8.98 -10.12 0.92
N THR A 246 -9.44 -9.32 1.88
CA THR A 246 -10.75 -9.48 2.52
C THR A 246 -11.83 -8.61 1.87
N ALA A 247 -13.07 -8.78 2.33
CA ALA A 247 -14.17 -7.84 2.12
C ALA A 247 -14.62 -7.23 3.46
N SER A 248 -13.69 -7.08 4.42
CA SER A 248 -14.03 -6.64 5.77
C SER A 248 -14.11 -5.13 5.87
N LYS A 249 -15.22 -4.61 6.40
CA LYS A 249 -15.39 -3.19 6.75
C LYS A 249 -14.62 -2.78 8.00
N ASP A 250 -14.33 -3.75 8.87
CA ASP A 250 -13.63 -3.48 10.12
C ASP A 250 -12.12 -3.49 9.91
N PHE A 251 -11.60 -4.41 9.08
CA PHE A 251 -10.17 -4.50 8.83
C PHE A 251 -9.59 -3.21 8.23
N VAL A 252 -10.31 -2.59 7.30
CA VAL A 252 -9.84 -1.38 6.62
C VAL A 252 -9.65 -0.17 7.55
N LYS A 253 -10.28 -0.19 8.74
CA LYS A 253 -10.11 0.86 9.76
C LYS A 253 -8.69 0.87 10.36
N HIS A 254 -7.97 -0.24 10.27
CA HIS A 254 -6.59 -0.36 10.74
C HIS A 254 -5.56 0.15 9.72
N TYR A 255 -5.96 0.56 8.51
CA TYR A 255 -5.01 1.02 7.48
C TYR A 255 -4.11 2.18 7.96
N PRO A 256 -4.62 3.23 8.63
CA PRO A 256 -3.76 4.30 9.15
C PRO A 256 -2.72 3.79 10.15
N GLU A 257 -3.13 2.91 11.08
CA GLU A 257 -2.25 2.32 12.07
C GLU A 257 -1.17 1.44 11.43
N LEU A 258 -1.55 0.59 10.46
CA LEU A 258 -0.60 -0.24 9.69
C LEU A 258 0.48 0.61 9.02
N VAL A 259 0.10 1.75 8.43
CA VAL A 259 1.05 2.71 7.84
C VAL A 259 1.96 3.32 8.90
N GLU A 260 1.41 3.67 10.06
CA GLU A 260 2.18 4.17 11.20
C GLU A 260 3.11 3.11 11.80
N GLN A 261 2.81 1.82 11.66
CA GLN A 261 3.72 0.72 12.01
C GLN A 261 4.73 0.41 10.90
N GLY A 262 4.68 1.13 9.78
CA GLY A 262 5.67 1.07 8.70
C GLY A 262 5.33 0.11 7.57
N PHE A 263 4.07 -0.32 7.43
CA PHE A 263 3.61 -1.14 6.32
C PHE A 263 3.22 -0.27 5.12
N ASP A 264 3.68 -0.66 3.93
CA ASP A 264 2.98 -0.32 2.68
C ASP A 264 1.72 -1.20 2.58
N ILE A 265 0.69 -0.75 1.87
CA ILE A 265 -0.58 -1.47 1.74
C ILE A 265 -0.82 -1.87 0.29
N VAL A 266 -1.21 -3.12 0.07
CA VAL A 266 -1.84 -3.59 -1.16
C VAL A 266 -3.22 -4.14 -0.84
N SER A 267 -4.23 -3.84 -1.64
CA SER A 267 -5.59 -4.31 -1.33
C SER A 267 -6.42 -4.63 -2.56
N SER A 268 -7.18 -5.73 -2.49
CA SER A 268 -8.34 -5.98 -3.36
C SER A 268 -9.67 -5.60 -2.69
N ASN A 269 -9.60 -5.03 -1.48
CA ASN A 269 -10.76 -4.58 -0.73
C ASN A 269 -11.15 -3.16 -1.16
N LYS A 270 -12.30 -3.06 -1.82
CA LYS A 270 -12.85 -1.81 -2.34
C LYS A 270 -13.33 -0.86 -1.25
N ILE A 271 -13.63 -1.37 -0.06
CA ILE A 271 -14.38 -0.63 0.97
C ILE A 271 -13.66 0.66 1.35
N PHE A 272 -12.35 0.62 1.62
CA PHE A 272 -11.62 1.80 2.08
C PHE A 272 -11.75 2.97 1.10
N ASN A 273 -11.60 2.70 -0.20
CA ASN A 273 -11.71 3.74 -1.24
C ASN A 273 -13.14 4.17 -1.54
N THR A 274 -14.13 3.66 -0.81
CA THR A 274 -15.53 4.09 -0.86
C THR A 274 -16.06 4.62 0.47
N LEU A 275 -15.22 4.69 1.51
CA LEU A 275 -15.52 5.38 2.77
C LEU A 275 -15.68 6.89 2.54
N PRO A 276 -16.28 7.66 3.46
CA PRO A 276 -16.40 9.12 3.32
C PRO A 276 -15.11 9.81 2.88
N ILE A 277 -15.21 10.88 2.12
CA ILE A 277 -14.05 11.59 1.54
C ILE A 277 -13.03 12.03 2.59
N ALA A 278 -13.49 12.29 3.82
CA ALA A 278 -12.63 12.62 4.96
C ALA A 278 -11.67 11.48 5.32
N ASP A 279 -12.18 10.24 5.42
CA ASP A 279 -11.38 9.05 5.72
C ASP A 279 -10.44 8.73 4.56
N TYR A 280 -10.95 8.86 3.32
CA TYR A 280 -10.16 8.73 2.10
C TYR A 280 -8.94 9.65 2.15
N ARG A 281 -9.15 10.96 2.36
CA ARG A 281 -8.07 11.97 2.42
C ARG A 281 -7.16 11.78 3.63
N ASN A 282 -7.71 11.38 4.78
CA ASN A 282 -6.91 11.12 5.98
C ASN A 282 -5.84 10.07 5.73
N LEU A 283 -6.18 8.93 5.12
CA LEU A 283 -5.18 7.90 4.82
C LEU A 283 -4.08 8.41 3.87
N ARG A 284 -4.41 9.23 2.86
CA ARG A 284 -3.40 9.79 1.95
C ARG A 284 -2.39 10.66 2.70
N LYS A 285 -2.85 11.48 3.65
CA LYS A 285 -1.98 12.27 4.53
C LYS A 285 -1.09 11.39 5.40
N VAL A 286 -1.66 10.32 5.98
CA VAL A 286 -0.91 9.37 6.81
C VAL A 286 0.15 8.63 5.97
N LEU A 287 -0.18 8.21 4.75
CA LEU A 287 0.75 7.61 3.79
C LEU A 287 1.91 8.55 3.46
N GLU A 288 1.62 9.80 3.11
CA GLU A 288 2.63 10.81 2.76
C GLU A 288 3.57 11.10 3.95
N LYS A 289 3.00 11.33 5.14
CA LYS A 289 3.76 11.56 6.38
C LYS A 289 4.73 10.44 6.70
N ASN A 290 4.31 9.19 6.46
CA ASN A 290 5.10 8.00 6.78
C ASN A 290 5.95 7.49 5.60
N LYS A 291 5.94 8.17 4.44
CA LYS A 291 6.61 7.74 3.20
C LYS A 291 6.21 6.32 2.79
N LYS A 292 4.92 6.02 2.90
CA LYS A 292 4.30 4.74 2.52
C LYS A 292 3.35 4.90 1.36
N LYS A 293 3.03 3.79 0.73
CA LYS A 293 2.16 3.72 -0.43
C LYS A 293 1.01 2.75 -0.19
N TYR A 294 -0.11 3.04 -0.84
CA TYR A 294 -1.28 2.19 -0.90
C TYR A 294 -1.64 1.94 -2.36
N LEU A 295 -1.51 0.69 -2.80
CA LEU A 295 -1.90 0.27 -4.15
C LEU A 295 -3.11 -0.66 -4.10
N TYR A 296 -3.96 -0.56 -5.11
CA TYR A 296 -5.26 -1.21 -5.14
C TYR A 296 -5.80 -1.30 -6.57
N GLU A 297 -4.93 -1.61 -7.53
CA GLU A 297 -5.29 -1.72 -8.95
C GLU A 297 -6.51 -2.62 -9.13
N THR A 298 -6.56 -3.68 -8.34
CA THR A 298 -7.60 -4.71 -8.44
C THR A 298 -8.98 -4.31 -7.91
N ASN A 299 -9.10 -3.12 -7.32
CA ASN A 299 -10.39 -2.59 -6.91
C ASN A 299 -11.31 -2.30 -8.11
N VAL A 300 -10.75 -2.00 -9.29
CA VAL A 300 -11.53 -1.77 -10.52
C VAL A 300 -10.86 -2.49 -11.70
N GLY A 301 -11.58 -3.39 -12.37
CA GLY A 301 -11.06 -4.11 -13.53
C GLY A 301 -10.16 -5.32 -13.22
N ALA A 302 -10.17 -5.81 -11.98
CA ALA A 302 -9.45 -7.00 -11.52
C ALA A 302 -7.92 -6.97 -11.77
N GLY A 303 -7.43 -7.47 -12.90
CA GLY A 303 -5.99 -7.46 -13.22
C GLY A 303 -5.62 -6.42 -14.28
N LEU A 304 -6.59 -5.68 -14.80
CA LEU A 304 -6.38 -4.69 -15.85
C LEU A 304 -5.69 -3.44 -15.27
N PRO A 305 -4.76 -2.81 -16.01
CA PRO A 305 -4.04 -1.61 -15.54
C PRO A 305 -4.89 -0.36 -15.76
N LEU A 306 -6.01 -0.23 -15.07
CA LEU A 306 -6.95 0.87 -15.22
C LEU A 306 -6.63 2.05 -14.29
N ILE A 307 -6.51 1.80 -12.99
CA ILE A 307 -6.29 2.84 -11.97
C ILE A 307 -4.94 3.50 -12.22
N ASP A 308 -3.88 2.73 -12.44
CA ASP A 308 -2.55 3.28 -12.77
C ASP A 308 -2.58 4.13 -14.05
N THR A 309 -3.33 3.71 -15.08
CA THR A 309 -3.46 4.49 -16.33
C THR A 309 -4.16 5.82 -16.07
N ILE A 310 -5.26 5.81 -15.33
CA ILE A 310 -6.01 7.03 -14.97
C ILE A 310 -5.13 7.98 -14.15
N LYS A 311 -4.44 7.45 -13.13
CA LYS A 311 -3.49 8.23 -12.30
C LYS A 311 -2.39 8.86 -13.14
N LEU A 312 -1.83 8.11 -14.09
CA LEU A 312 -0.74 8.60 -14.94
C LEU A 312 -1.22 9.74 -15.85
N LEU A 313 -2.39 9.57 -16.48
CA LEU A 313 -3.00 10.62 -17.32
C LEU A 313 -3.26 11.89 -16.49
N HIS A 314 -3.94 11.76 -15.35
CA HIS A 314 -4.21 12.88 -14.45
C HIS A 314 -2.93 13.57 -13.96
N LEU A 315 -1.94 12.79 -13.54
CA LEU A 315 -0.64 13.30 -13.10
C LEU A 315 0.10 14.07 -14.21
N SER A 316 -0.07 13.65 -15.47
CA SER A 316 0.56 14.33 -16.62
C SER A 316 -0.12 15.65 -17.00
N GLY A 317 -1.24 15.99 -16.34
CA GLY A 317 -2.06 17.16 -16.66
C GLY A 317 -3.03 16.94 -17.82
N GLU A 318 -3.24 15.68 -18.25
CA GLU A 318 -4.27 15.35 -19.24
C GLU A 318 -5.65 15.53 -18.63
N ASN A 319 -6.53 16.21 -19.37
CA ASN A 319 -7.89 16.46 -18.94
C ASN A 319 -8.77 15.27 -19.35
N ILE A 320 -9.04 14.36 -18.40
CA ILE A 320 -9.98 13.26 -18.60
C ILE A 320 -11.39 13.84 -18.62
N THR A 321 -12.12 13.66 -19.72
CA THR A 321 -13.45 14.25 -19.93
C THR A 321 -14.58 13.26 -19.62
N ARG A 322 -14.32 11.97 -19.75
CA ARG A 322 -15.30 10.90 -19.47
C ARG A 322 -14.63 9.56 -19.27
N ILE A 323 -15.15 8.78 -18.33
CA ILE A 323 -14.82 7.36 -18.18
C ILE A 323 -16.11 6.55 -18.24
N LYS A 324 -16.21 5.68 -19.24
CA LYS A 324 -17.40 4.86 -19.47
C LYS A 324 -17.02 3.40 -19.61
N GLY A 325 -17.77 2.48 -19.01
CA GLY A 325 -17.40 1.08 -19.09
C GLY A 325 -18.40 0.09 -18.54
N VAL A 326 -18.13 -1.20 -18.77
CA VAL A 326 -18.84 -2.32 -18.15
C VAL A 326 -17.94 -2.88 -17.05
N PHE A 327 -18.38 -2.71 -15.79
CA PHE A 327 -17.58 -2.96 -14.60
C PHE A 327 -17.86 -4.30 -13.91
N SER A 328 -18.98 -4.95 -14.24
CA SER A 328 -19.45 -6.18 -13.59
C SER A 328 -19.43 -7.33 -14.59
N GLY A 329 -18.72 -8.41 -14.24
CA GLY A 329 -18.69 -9.64 -15.04
C GLY A 329 -20.06 -10.33 -15.10
N SER A 330 -20.81 -10.32 -13.98
CA SER A 330 -22.15 -10.89 -13.88
C SER A 330 -23.13 -10.17 -14.81
N LEU A 331 -23.18 -8.83 -14.74
CA LEU A 331 -24.05 -8.01 -15.59
C LEU A 331 -23.59 -8.01 -17.05
N SER A 332 -22.28 -8.08 -17.29
CA SER A 332 -21.71 -8.28 -18.63
C SER A 332 -22.26 -9.58 -19.23
N TYR A 333 -22.13 -10.70 -18.53
CA TYR A 333 -22.67 -11.98 -19.00
C TYR A 333 -24.17 -11.92 -19.25
N ILE A 334 -24.95 -11.39 -18.30
CA ILE A 334 -26.41 -11.32 -18.41
C ILE A 334 -26.82 -10.52 -19.66
N PHE A 335 -26.31 -9.29 -19.83
CA PHE A 335 -26.75 -8.44 -20.94
C PHE A 335 -26.10 -8.78 -22.29
N ASN A 336 -24.91 -9.39 -22.30
CA ASN A 336 -24.33 -9.94 -23.53
C ASN A 336 -25.19 -11.07 -24.10
N ASN A 337 -25.77 -11.91 -23.24
CA ASN A 337 -26.68 -12.99 -23.65
C ASN A 337 -28.10 -12.48 -23.93
N PHE A 338 -28.68 -11.70 -23.01
CA PHE A 338 -30.06 -11.22 -23.12
C PHE A 338 -30.28 -10.31 -24.35
N SER A 339 -29.28 -9.52 -24.74
CA SER A 339 -29.40 -8.63 -25.90
C SER A 339 -29.51 -9.37 -27.23
N VAL A 340 -28.94 -10.58 -27.33
CA VAL A 340 -28.79 -11.31 -28.60
C VAL A 340 -29.73 -12.51 -28.69
N ARG A 341 -29.98 -13.20 -27.58
CA ARG A 341 -30.83 -14.40 -27.54
C ARG A 341 -32.29 -14.03 -27.41
N ASP A 342 -33.20 -14.78 -28.02
CA ASP A 342 -34.67 -14.60 -27.87
C ASP A 342 -35.21 -15.30 -26.60
N ASP A 343 -34.46 -15.20 -25.50
CA ASP A 343 -34.80 -15.81 -24.22
C ASP A 343 -35.29 -14.75 -23.23
N LYS A 344 -36.08 -15.20 -22.25
CA LYS A 344 -36.56 -14.38 -21.13
C LYS A 344 -35.40 -13.94 -20.24
N PHE A 345 -35.53 -12.77 -19.62
CA PHE A 345 -34.50 -12.21 -18.73
C PHE A 345 -34.26 -13.12 -17.51
N SER A 346 -35.33 -13.64 -16.92
CA SER A 346 -35.31 -14.61 -15.82
C SER A 346 -34.53 -15.88 -16.17
N THR A 347 -34.66 -16.39 -17.40
CA THR A 347 -33.90 -17.55 -17.90
C THR A 347 -32.41 -17.26 -17.93
N ILE A 348 -32.00 -16.11 -18.45
CA ILE A 348 -30.59 -15.71 -18.52
C ILE A 348 -29.99 -15.54 -17.11
N ILE A 349 -30.74 -14.96 -16.17
CA ILE A 349 -30.29 -14.84 -14.77
C ILE A 349 -30.09 -16.23 -14.15
N ARG A 350 -31.03 -17.15 -14.32
CA ARG A 350 -30.90 -18.53 -13.79
C ARG A 350 -29.69 -19.25 -14.36
N GLU A 351 -29.44 -19.13 -15.67
CA GLU A 351 -28.24 -19.68 -16.28
C GLU A 351 -26.95 -19.07 -15.72
N ALA A 352 -26.93 -17.76 -15.44
CA ALA A 352 -25.79 -17.09 -14.83
C ALA A 352 -25.54 -17.62 -13.41
N MET A 353 -26.61 -17.85 -12.63
CA MET A 353 -26.53 -18.45 -11.29
C MET A 353 -26.01 -19.89 -11.35
N ASP A 354 -26.54 -20.72 -12.26
CA ASP A 354 -26.15 -22.13 -12.41
C ASP A 354 -24.67 -22.27 -12.81
N LYS A 355 -24.15 -21.32 -13.60
CA LYS A 355 -22.74 -21.24 -13.98
C LYS A 355 -21.85 -20.61 -12.91
N GLY A 356 -22.42 -20.11 -11.81
CA GLY A 356 -21.69 -19.43 -10.74
C GLY A 356 -21.12 -18.08 -11.15
N PHE A 357 -21.75 -17.39 -12.11
CA PHE A 357 -21.37 -16.04 -12.52
C PHE A 357 -21.98 -14.92 -11.68
N THR A 358 -23.02 -15.22 -10.90
CA THR A 358 -23.60 -14.27 -9.94
C THR A 358 -23.14 -14.58 -8.53
N GLU A 359 -23.31 -13.62 -7.63
CA GLU A 359 -23.27 -13.89 -6.20
C GLU A 359 -24.39 -14.87 -5.79
N PRO A 360 -24.30 -15.51 -4.60
CA PRO A 360 -25.34 -16.41 -4.12
C PRO A 360 -26.72 -15.75 -4.10
N ASP A 361 -26.79 -14.46 -3.84
CA ASP A 361 -27.98 -13.64 -4.03
C ASP A 361 -27.78 -12.72 -5.25
N PRO A 362 -28.41 -13.00 -6.40
CA PRO A 362 -28.20 -12.24 -7.63
C PRO A 362 -28.65 -10.77 -7.51
N ARG A 363 -29.39 -10.41 -6.45
CA ARG A 363 -29.77 -9.02 -6.19
C ARG A 363 -28.55 -8.13 -5.92
N GLU A 364 -27.48 -8.69 -5.37
CA GLU A 364 -26.24 -7.95 -5.11
C GLU A 364 -25.63 -7.43 -6.42
N ASP A 365 -25.63 -8.25 -7.47
CA ASP A 365 -25.21 -7.87 -8.82
C ASP A 365 -26.19 -6.90 -9.49
N LEU A 366 -27.48 -7.27 -9.51
CA LEU A 366 -28.54 -6.53 -10.22
C LEU A 366 -28.81 -5.13 -9.63
N SER A 367 -28.44 -4.90 -8.37
CA SER A 367 -28.58 -3.58 -7.73
C SER A 367 -27.72 -2.48 -8.35
N GLY A 368 -26.64 -2.83 -9.06
CA GLY A 368 -25.67 -1.86 -9.59
C GLY A 368 -24.70 -1.27 -8.55
N ASN A 369 -24.86 -1.61 -7.27
CA ASN A 369 -24.04 -1.03 -6.19
C ASN A 369 -22.54 -1.35 -6.33
N ASP A 370 -22.17 -2.53 -6.84
CA ASP A 370 -20.75 -2.84 -7.09
C ASP A 370 -20.15 -1.98 -8.21
N VAL A 371 -20.92 -1.73 -9.28
CA VAL A 371 -20.53 -0.83 -10.38
C VAL A 371 -20.38 0.60 -9.86
N ALA A 372 -21.33 1.05 -9.02
CA ALA A 372 -21.28 2.37 -8.38
C ALA A 372 -20.02 2.55 -7.51
N ARG A 373 -19.70 1.56 -6.67
CA ARG A 373 -18.47 1.58 -5.86
C ARG A 373 -17.22 1.70 -6.72
N LYS A 374 -17.13 0.93 -7.81
CA LYS A 374 -16.00 0.99 -8.74
C LYS A 374 -15.89 2.34 -9.44
N LEU A 375 -17.02 2.91 -9.87
CA LEU A 375 -17.07 4.22 -10.51
C LEU A 375 -16.65 5.33 -9.54
N LEU A 376 -17.08 5.25 -8.28
CA LEU A 376 -16.66 6.17 -7.21
C LEU A 376 -15.16 6.15 -6.97
N ILE A 377 -14.55 4.95 -6.99
CA ILE A 377 -13.09 4.82 -6.88
C ILE A 377 -12.40 5.57 -8.01
N LEU A 378 -12.85 5.39 -9.27
CA LEU A 378 -12.27 6.10 -10.41
C LEU A 378 -12.44 7.61 -10.32
N ALA A 379 -13.61 8.09 -9.87
CA ALA A 379 -13.85 9.52 -9.66
C ALA A 379 -12.84 10.11 -8.65
N ARG A 380 -12.53 9.37 -7.59
CA ARG A 380 -11.57 9.79 -6.56
C ARG A 380 -10.11 9.79 -7.03
N GLU A 381 -9.78 9.06 -8.10
CA GLU A 381 -8.46 9.15 -8.74
C GLU A 381 -8.29 10.41 -9.58
N LEU A 382 -9.39 11.10 -9.91
CA LEU A 382 -9.40 12.41 -10.55
C LEU A 382 -9.56 13.56 -9.54
N ASP A 383 -9.27 13.29 -8.26
CA ASP A 383 -9.41 14.22 -7.12
C ASP A 383 -10.85 14.73 -6.84
N LEU A 384 -11.87 14.12 -7.46
CA LEU A 384 -13.27 14.46 -7.22
C LEU A 384 -13.72 14.08 -5.81
N ILE A 385 -14.57 14.91 -5.21
CA ILE A 385 -15.13 14.74 -3.86
C ILE A 385 -16.54 14.14 -3.84
N ASN A 386 -16.90 13.39 -4.89
CA ASN A 386 -18.15 12.64 -4.93
C ASN A 386 -18.24 11.67 -3.74
N GLU A 387 -19.44 11.53 -3.21
CA GLU A 387 -19.84 10.52 -2.25
C GLU A 387 -20.74 9.47 -2.90
N PHE A 388 -20.98 8.36 -2.21
CA PHE A 388 -21.79 7.27 -2.76
C PHE A 388 -23.23 7.71 -3.06
N GLU A 389 -23.76 8.64 -2.28
CA GLU A 389 -25.09 9.23 -2.43
C GLU A 389 -25.20 10.15 -3.66
N ASP A 390 -24.09 10.62 -4.22
CA ASP A 390 -24.09 11.44 -5.43
C ASP A 390 -24.28 10.61 -6.71
N ILE A 391 -24.27 9.28 -6.61
CA ILE A 391 -24.31 8.37 -7.75
C ILE A 391 -25.77 8.09 -8.13
N ASN A 392 -26.11 8.33 -9.39
CA ASN A 392 -27.41 7.97 -9.94
C ASN A 392 -27.39 6.50 -10.38
N ILE A 393 -27.94 5.62 -9.53
CA ILE A 393 -27.94 4.16 -9.75
C ILE A 393 -29.32 3.71 -10.21
N GLN A 394 -29.42 3.21 -11.45
CA GLN A 394 -30.59 2.47 -11.91
C GLN A 394 -30.54 1.04 -11.34
N ASN A 395 -31.24 0.81 -10.24
CA ASN A 395 -31.45 -0.53 -9.72
C ASN A 395 -32.30 -1.35 -10.71
N LEU A 396 -31.84 -2.56 -11.07
CA LEU A 396 -32.55 -3.43 -12.01
C LEU A 396 -33.69 -4.22 -11.35
N ILE A 397 -33.85 -4.11 -10.04
CA ILE A 397 -34.83 -4.84 -9.25
C ILE A 397 -35.97 -3.89 -8.86
N PRO A 398 -37.22 -4.22 -9.19
CA PRO A 398 -38.41 -3.49 -8.74
C PRO A 398 -38.49 -3.41 -7.20
N GLU A 399 -39.03 -2.31 -6.68
CA GLU A 399 -39.09 -2.05 -5.23
C GLU A 399 -39.79 -3.16 -4.44
N ASN A 400 -40.83 -3.78 -5.02
CA ASN A 400 -41.57 -4.87 -4.39
C ASN A 400 -40.76 -6.16 -4.21
N LEU A 401 -39.59 -6.29 -4.85
CA LEU A 401 -38.71 -7.45 -4.80
C LEU A 401 -37.42 -7.20 -4.00
N LEU A 402 -37.20 -5.98 -3.49
CA LEU A 402 -35.99 -5.64 -2.72
C LEU A 402 -35.99 -6.25 -1.31
N SER A 403 -37.14 -6.24 -0.63
CA SER A 403 -37.25 -6.55 0.80
C SER A 403 -37.66 -8.00 1.11
N ILE A 404 -37.78 -8.86 0.10
CA ILE A 404 -38.18 -10.27 0.25
C ILE A 404 -36.99 -11.19 0.52
N SER A 405 -37.23 -12.47 0.83
CA SER A 405 -36.14 -13.44 0.98
C SER A 405 -35.48 -13.75 -0.37
N LYS A 406 -34.25 -14.27 -0.33
CA LYS A 406 -33.53 -14.71 -1.52
C LYS A 406 -34.32 -15.78 -2.27
N GLU A 407 -34.87 -16.76 -1.55
CA GLU A 407 -35.61 -17.87 -2.12
C GLU A 407 -36.89 -17.38 -2.80
N GLU A 408 -37.58 -16.41 -2.18
CA GLU A 408 -38.77 -15.79 -2.76
C GLU A 408 -38.41 -14.96 -4.01
N PHE A 409 -37.30 -14.22 -3.98
CA PHE A 409 -36.81 -13.48 -5.14
C PHE A 409 -36.55 -14.40 -6.34
N ILE A 410 -35.85 -15.51 -6.12
CA ILE A 410 -35.53 -16.49 -7.18
C ILE A 410 -36.81 -17.10 -7.76
N ALA A 411 -37.81 -17.37 -6.92
CA ALA A 411 -39.10 -17.91 -7.33
C ALA A 411 -39.97 -16.91 -8.12
N ARG A 412 -39.66 -15.62 -8.04
CA ARG A 412 -40.41 -14.51 -8.66
C ARG A 412 -39.61 -13.78 -9.75
N LEU A 413 -38.49 -14.35 -10.21
CA LEU A 413 -37.64 -13.75 -11.26
C LEU A 413 -38.42 -13.42 -12.54
N GLU A 414 -39.45 -14.21 -12.85
CA GLU A 414 -40.32 -14.04 -14.01
C GLU A 414 -41.07 -12.69 -14.01
N GLU A 415 -41.22 -12.03 -12.85
CA GLU A 415 -41.81 -10.69 -12.77
C GLU A 415 -40.96 -9.63 -13.49
N LEU A 416 -39.65 -9.88 -13.66
CA LEU A 416 -38.74 -8.99 -14.38
C LEU A 416 -38.93 -9.05 -15.91
N ASP A 417 -39.45 -10.17 -16.44
CA ASP A 417 -39.42 -10.44 -17.88
C ASP A 417 -40.19 -9.41 -18.71
N SER A 418 -41.38 -9.00 -18.24
CA SER A 418 -42.23 -8.05 -18.97
C SER A 418 -41.58 -6.69 -19.14
N GLU A 419 -40.86 -6.22 -18.12
CA GLU A 419 -40.18 -4.92 -18.15
C GLU A 419 -38.98 -4.97 -19.09
N TYR A 420 -38.09 -5.94 -18.91
CA TYR A 420 -36.86 -6.03 -19.71
C TYR A 420 -37.11 -6.43 -21.17
N GLU A 421 -38.20 -7.15 -21.46
CA GLU A 421 -38.61 -7.43 -22.82
C GLU A 421 -39.07 -6.15 -23.55
N LYS A 422 -39.77 -5.24 -22.84
CA LYS A 422 -40.12 -3.92 -23.40
C LYS A 422 -38.86 -3.09 -23.66
N VAL A 423 -37.92 -3.07 -22.70
CA VAL A 423 -36.64 -2.37 -22.86
C VAL A 423 -35.87 -2.92 -24.06
N LYS A 424 -35.83 -4.25 -24.20
CA LYS A 424 -35.14 -4.91 -25.31
C LYS A 424 -35.77 -4.60 -26.67
N LYS A 425 -37.10 -4.66 -26.77
CA LYS A 425 -37.85 -4.34 -28.00
C LYS A 425 -37.84 -2.86 -28.36
N GLY A 426 -37.65 -1.98 -27.38
CA GLY A 426 -37.56 -0.54 -27.59
C GLY A 426 -36.22 -0.05 -28.17
N GLN A 427 -35.28 -0.95 -28.44
CA GLN A 427 -33.99 -0.60 -29.02
C GLN A 427 -34.08 -0.30 -30.51
N ASN A 428 -33.16 0.54 -31.00
CA ASN A 428 -32.95 0.73 -32.43
C ASN A 428 -32.36 -0.54 -33.07
N GLU A 429 -32.57 -0.71 -34.37
CA GLU A 429 -31.96 -1.79 -35.13
C GLU A 429 -30.42 -1.72 -35.05
N GLY A 430 -29.76 -2.86 -34.80
CA GLY A 430 -28.30 -2.93 -34.66
C GLY A 430 -27.74 -2.43 -33.33
N TYR A 431 -28.57 -2.26 -32.29
CA TYR A 431 -28.15 -1.89 -30.93
C TYR A 431 -28.27 -3.07 -29.95
N VAL A 432 -27.52 -2.99 -28.86
CA VAL A 432 -27.51 -3.96 -27.76
C VAL A 432 -27.54 -3.27 -26.40
N LEU A 433 -28.05 -3.97 -25.38
CA LEU A 433 -28.10 -3.45 -24.02
C LEU A 433 -26.79 -3.72 -23.29
N ARG A 434 -26.28 -2.73 -22.57
CA ARG A 434 -25.13 -2.86 -21.67
C ARG A 434 -25.41 -2.13 -20.38
N TYR A 435 -25.09 -2.75 -19.25
CA TYR A 435 -25.14 -2.07 -17.96
C TYR A 435 -23.79 -1.40 -17.70
N VAL A 436 -23.77 -0.07 -17.71
CA VAL A 436 -22.54 0.72 -17.72
C VAL A 436 -22.44 1.61 -16.49
N GLY A 437 -21.20 1.85 -16.06
CA GLY A 437 -20.84 3.01 -15.25
C GLY A 437 -20.33 4.13 -16.16
N ASP A 438 -20.72 5.37 -15.88
CA ASP A 438 -20.44 6.52 -16.74
C ASP A 438 -20.15 7.76 -15.88
N LEU A 439 -18.85 8.05 -15.74
CA LEU A 439 -18.34 9.25 -15.10
C LEU A 439 -18.13 10.32 -16.17
N HIS A 440 -18.87 11.42 -16.09
CA HIS A 440 -18.87 12.47 -17.10
C HIS A 440 -19.21 13.84 -16.49
N GLY A 441 -19.27 14.88 -17.33
CA GLY A 441 -19.49 16.25 -16.92
C GLY A 441 -18.19 17.06 -16.96
N ASP A 442 -18.15 18.18 -16.25
CA ASP A 442 -16.92 18.95 -16.08
C ASP A 442 -16.08 18.34 -14.94
N LEU A 443 -15.19 17.41 -15.29
CA LEU A 443 -14.34 16.70 -14.33
C LEU A 443 -13.19 17.58 -13.79
N SER A 444 -13.11 18.86 -14.19
CA SER A 444 -12.21 19.85 -13.57
C SER A 444 -12.79 20.48 -12.29
N GLN A 445 -14.09 20.26 -12.03
CA GLN A 445 -14.77 20.75 -10.83
C GLN A 445 -14.59 19.78 -9.65
N ASP A 446 -15.09 20.18 -8.48
CA ASP A 446 -15.09 19.36 -7.27
C ASP A 446 -15.86 18.04 -7.43
N LYS A 447 -16.93 18.00 -8.24
CA LYS A 447 -17.77 16.81 -8.44
C LYS A 447 -18.04 16.55 -9.91
N GLY A 448 -17.96 15.28 -10.30
CA GLY A 448 -18.45 14.78 -11.58
C GLY A 448 -19.87 14.24 -11.48
N ILE A 449 -20.46 13.91 -12.62
CA ILE A 449 -21.74 13.19 -12.73
C ILE A 449 -21.44 11.70 -12.86
N LEU A 450 -21.94 10.89 -11.93
CA LEU A 450 -21.77 9.45 -11.90
C LEU A 450 -23.11 8.77 -12.17
N ASP A 451 -23.24 8.16 -13.35
CA ASP A 451 -24.40 7.36 -13.73
C ASP A 451 -24.05 5.87 -13.74
N VAL A 452 -24.93 5.04 -13.20
CA VAL A 452 -24.85 3.58 -13.30
C VAL A 452 -26.19 3.07 -13.81
N LYS A 453 -26.24 2.70 -15.10
CA LYS A 453 -27.51 2.42 -15.76
C LYS A 453 -27.42 1.47 -16.94
N LEU A 454 -28.57 0.91 -17.30
CA LEU A 454 -28.75 0.13 -18.50
C LEU A 454 -28.88 1.06 -19.71
N VAL A 455 -27.99 0.93 -20.68
CA VAL A 455 -27.97 1.76 -21.88
C VAL A 455 -28.06 0.90 -23.14
N SER A 456 -28.63 1.48 -24.20
CA SER A 456 -28.59 0.90 -25.54
C SER A 456 -27.40 1.50 -26.30
N VAL A 457 -26.51 0.65 -26.81
CA VAL A 457 -25.30 1.04 -27.56
C VAL A 457 -25.25 0.36 -28.92
N PRO A 458 -24.63 0.98 -29.94
CA PRO A 458 -24.46 0.33 -31.24
C PRO A 458 -23.68 -0.97 -31.10
N ALA A 459 -24.13 -2.05 -31.74
CA ALA A 459 -23.49 -3.37 -31.65
C ALA A 459 -22.04 -3.39 -32.17
N HIS A 460 -21.70 -2.46 -33.06
CA HIS A 460 -20.35 -2.31 -33.61
C HIS A 460 -19.43 -1.42 -32.74
N SER A 461 -19.95 -0.73 -31.71
CA SER A 461 -19.13 0.04 -30.76
C SER A 461 -18.26 -0.88 -29.89
N ALA A 462 -17.22 -0.34 -29.25
CA ALA A 462 -16.36 -1.13 -28.37
C ALA A 462 -17.16 -1.80 -27.24
N LEU A 463 -18.10 -1.06 -26.62
CA LEU A 463 -19.05 -1.60 -25.64
C LEU A 463 -19.99 -2.68 -26.24
N GLY A 464 -20.45 -2.47 -27.47
CA GLY A 464 -21.36 -3.40 -28.17
C GLY A 464 -20.71 -4.74 -28.51
N GLN A 465 -19.41 -4.74 -28.81
CA GLN A 465 -18.65 -5.93 -29.19
C GLN A 465 -18.18 -6.80 -28.01
N LEU A 466 -18.46 -6.38 -26.76
CA LEU A 466 -18.10 -7.13 -25.55
C LEU A 466 -18.67 -8.55 -25.59
N LYS A 467 -17.87 -9.53 -25.15
CA LYS A 467 -18.24 -10.96 -25.12
C LYS A 467 -18.07 -11.55 -23.73
N GLY A 468 -18.78 -12.64 -23.48
CA GLY A 468 -18.65 -13.41 -22.24
C GLY A 468 -18.92 -12.55 -21.00
N SER A 469 -17.98 -12.56 -20.06
CA SER A 469 -18.00 -11.80 -18.81
C SER A 469 -16.87 -10.75 -18.76
N ASP A 470 -16.33 -10.38 -19.92
CA ASP A 470 -15.25 -9.39 -20.00
C ASP A 470 -15.71 -8.02 -19.49
N SER A 471 -14.75 -7.24 -19.01
CA SER A 471 -14.91 -5.83 -18.70
C SER A 471 -14.23 -4.98 -19.76
N ILE A 472 -14.76 -3.80 -19.97
CA ILE A 472 -14.24 -2.81 -20.92
C ILE A 472 -14.37 -1.42 -20.32
N PHE A 473 -13.34 -0.61 -20.50
CA PHE A 473 -13.28 0.78 -20.06
C PHE A 473 -12.84 1.65 -21.22
N GLU A 474 -13.61 2.68 -21.50
CA GLU A 474 -13.33 3.74 -22.45
C GLU A 474 -12.97 5.00 -21.65
N ILE A 475 -11.75 5.50 -21.86
CA ILE A 475 -11.24 6.72 -21.21
C ILE A 475 -11.13 7.78 -22.29
N TYR A 476 -11.99 8.79 -22.21
CA TYR A 476 -12.00 9.95 -23.10
C TYR A 476 -11.21 11.08 -22.45
N THR A 477 -10.44 11.79 -23.25
CA THR A 477 -9.60 12.91 -22.81
C THR A 477 -9.67 14.04 -23.81
N GLU A 478 -9.25 15.23 -23.41
CA GLU A 478 -9.20 16.39 -24.30
C GLU A 478 -8.28 16.15 -25.51
N SER A 479 -7.09 15.58 -25.28
CA SER A 479 -6.13 15.33 -26.37
C SER A 479 -6.60 14.26 -27.37
N TYR A 480 -7.32 13.23 -26.90
CA TYR A 480 -7.77 12.12 -27.75
C TYR A 480 -9.18 12.35 -28.36
N GLY A 481 -9.94 13.31 -27.83
CA GLY A 481 -11.27 13.67 -28.30
C GLY A 481 -12.23 12.48 -28.30
N GLU A 482 -12.86 12.22 -29.45
CA GLU A 482 -13.85 11.15 -29.63
C GLU A 482 -13.26 9.73 -29.71
N ASN A 483 -11.92 9.58 -29.74
CA ASN A 483 -11.26 8.28 -29.83
C ASN A 483 -10.73 7.87 -28.45
N PRO A 484 -11.50 7.13 -27.63
CA PRO A 484 -11.08 6.81 -26.28
C PRO A 484 -9.92 5.83 -26.25
N ILE A 485 -9.16 5.87 -25.16
CA ILE A 485 -8.29 4.76 -24.78
C ILE A 485 -9.19 3.62 -24.29
N VAL A 486 -9.07 2.45 -24.91
CA VAL A 486 -9.89 1.28 -24.58
C VAL A 486 -9.04 0.23 -23.87
N ILE A 487 -9.44 -0.13 -22.64
CA ILE A 487 -8.86 -1.23 -21.87
C ILE A 487 -9.90 -2.32 -21.73
N MET A 488 -9.59 -3.53 -22.22
CA MET A 488 -10.51 -4.67 -22.24
C MET A 488 -9.81 -5.95 -21.74
N GLY A 489 -10.55 -6.76 -20.99
CA GLY A 489 -10.15 -8.12 -20.64
C GLY A 489 -11.01 -8.69 -19.51
N ALA A 490 -10.57 -9.81 -18.94
CA ALA A 490 -11.31 -10.46 -17.86
C ALA A 490 -11.42 -9.54 -16.62
N GLY A 491 -12.65 -9.15 -16.29
CA GLY A 491 -12.94 -8.24 -15.17
C GLY A 491 -13.15 -8.91 -13.82
N ALA A 492 -13.07 -10.25 -13.77
CA ALA A 492 -13.24 -11.05 -12.57
C ALA A 492 -12.48 -12.38 -12.67
N GLY A 493 -12.24 -13.02 -11.53
CA GLY A 493 -11.62 -14.33 -11.44
C GLY A 493 -10.41 -14.35 -10.51
N ALA A 494 -10.36 -15.35 -9.62
CA ALA A 494 -9.36 -15.40 -8.54
C ALA A 494 -7.92 -15.31 -9.04
N ALA A 495 -7.57 -16.01 -10.13
CA ALA A 495 -6.23 -16.00 -10.68
C ALA A 495 -5.81 -14.66 -11.26
N VAL A 496 -6.72 -13.96 -11.97
CA VAL A 496 -6.45 -12.66 -12.60
C VAL A 496 -6.37 -11.55 -11.55
N THR A 497 -7.31 -11.54 -10.59
CA THR A 497 -7.26 -10.62 -9.45
C THR A 497 -6.02 -10.84 -8.59
N ALA A 498 -5.69 -12.10 -8.24
CA ALA A 498 -4.46 -12.39 -7.50
C ALA A 498 -3.20 -11.93 -8.25
N ARG A 499 -3.20 -12.05 -9.58
CA ARG A 499 -2.08 -11.57 -10.41
C ARG A 499 -1.96 -10.05 -10.38
N GLY A 500 -3.08 -9.33 -10.40
CA GLY A 500 -3.10 -7.86 -10.24
C GLY A 500 -2.56 -7.43 -8.88
N VAL A 501 -3.00 -8.09 -7.80
CA VAL A 501 -2.50 -7.86 -6.44
C VAL A 501 -1.00 -8.14 -6.35
N PHE A 502 -0.55 -9.23 -6.99
CA PHE A 502 0.88 -9.53 -7.04
C PHE A 502 1.67 -8.48 -7.84
N GLY A 503 1.10 -7.95 -8.92
CA GLY A 503 1.64 -6.81 -9.65
C GLY A 503 1.83 -5.58 -8.77
N ASP A 504 0.83 -5.24 -7.94
CA ASP A 504 0.93 -4.17 -6.95
C ASP A 504 2.05 -4.40 -5.92
N ILE A 505 2.17 -5.61 -5.39
CA ILE A 505 3.28 -5.98 -4.49
C ILE A 505 4.62 -5.69 -5.17
N LEU A 506 4.80 -6.14 -6.41
CA LEU A 506 6.05 -5.94 -7.15
C LEU A 506 6.31 -4.47 -7.52
N ARG A 507 5.27 -3.70 -7.82
CA ARG A 507 5.42 -2.25 -8.05
C ARG A 507 5.97 -1.55 -6.82
N LEU A 508 5.45 -1.86 -5.63
CA LEU A 508 5.94 -1.28 -4.37
C LEU A 508 7.41 -1.59 -4.10
N THR A 509 7.87 -2.77 -4.48
CA THR A 509 9.24 -3.21 -4.21
C THR A 509 10.26 -2.57 -5.16
N GLU A 510 9.83 -2.18 -6.37
CA GLU A 510 10.67 -1.49 -7.35
C GLU A 510 10.81 0.03 -7.12
N VAL A 511 9.95 0.64 -6.29
CA VAL A 511 10.08 2.06 -5.91
C VAL A 511 11.39 2.25 -5.14
N GLY A 512 12.37 2.92 -5.77
CA GLY A 512 13.70 3.15 -5.21
C GLY A 512 14.84 2.94 -6.22
N LYS A 513 14.56 2.60 -7.48
CA LYS A 513 15.56 2.68 -8.57
C LYS A 513 15.77 4.09 -9.05
#